data_AF-A0A017RRH0-F1
#
_entry.id   AF-A0A017RRH0-F1
#
_cell.length_a   1.000
_cell.length_b   1.000
_cell.length_c   1.000
_cell.angle_alpha   90.00
_cell.angle_beta   90.00
_cell.angle_gamma   90.00
#
_symmetry.space_group_name_H-M   'P 1'
#
loop_
_entity.id
_entity.type
_entity.pdbx_description
1 polymer ?
#
loop_
_entity_poly.entity_id
_entity_poly.type
_entity_poly.pdbx_seq_one_letter_code
_entity_poly.pdbx_strand_id
1 'polypeptide(L)'
;MLEIYLRELGKLNKYQLEAVKAKDKYAVLNAAVGSGKTTVLTHKVLYLHLLENIKLEDIMVLTFTNKAAKEIRNRVLEFSDALKEELKYFGTFHSVAKSILADSPKLKDIGYSPDFKVIDNEEAAQLLIEIIEKEKLNVKYKSKLIKRIEEFKKGKVLYGVMKNTDDINELYSLYTMEKINRNIMDFDDLIIRCIEILDKPISPKWIIIDEFQDTDLNQLQLIKKLSGESTNIFVIGDPNQEIYSFRTGISGVFKEFKRLYNPREYTLPINYRSSRTIIEAAKVFLGDNPLESSKEYGNKIIVKKHHDAFNEALYISRKIKGF
;
A
#
# COMPACT_ATOMS: atom_id res chain seq x y z
N MET A 1 8.67 27.98 12.02
CA MET A 1 8.29 26.59 11.70
C MET A 1 7.89 25.81 12.95
N LEU A 2 8.79 25.65 13.92
CA LEU A 2 8.52 24.85 15.13
C LEU A 2 7.32 25.35 15.96
N GLU A 3 7.19 26.66 16.20
CA GLU A 3 6.05 27.21 16.95
C GLU A 3 4.70 26.95 16.28
N ILE A 4 4.63 27.07 14.95
CA ILE A 4 3.42 26.78 14.18
C ILE A 4 3.07 25.30 14.33
N TYR A 5 4.06 24.42 14.20
CA TYR A 5 3.87 22.99 14.36
C TYR A 5 3.41 22.62 15.78
N LEU A 6 3.96 23.23 16.83
CA LEU A 6 3.53 22.98 18.21
C LEU A 6 2.05 23.36 18.43
N ARG A 7 1.55 24.41 17.78
CA ARG A 7 0.12 24.76 17.81
C ARG A 7 -0.74 23.71 17.12
N GLU A 8 -0.32 23.22 15.95
CA GLU A 8 -1.04 22.15 15.25
C GLU A 8 -1.03 20.83 16.05
N LEU A 9 0.10 20.50 16.66
CA LEU A 9 0.23 19.33 17.53
C LEU A 9 -0.74 19.38 18.72
N GLY A 10 -1.00 20.58 19.25
CA GLY A 10 -1.96 20.81 20.34
C GLY A 10 -3.44 20.58 19.96
N LYS A 11 -3.77 20.48 18.67
CA LYS A 11 -5.14 20.18 18.21
C LYS A 11 -5.46 18.68 18.21
N LEU A 12 -4.45 17.82 18.33
CA LEU A 12 -4.65 16.36 18.31
C LEU A 12 -5.32 15.89 19.59
N ASN A 13 -6.21 14.91 19.46
CA ASN A 13 -6.75 14.23 20.64
C ASN A 13 -5.67 13.38 21.34
N LYS A 14 -5.95 12.92 22.56
CA LYS A 14 -4.98 12.12 23.35
C LYS A 14 -4.45 10.87 22.62
N TYR A 15 -5.31 10.14 21.91
CA TYR A 15 -4.94 8.91 21.19
C TYR A 15 -4.05 9.20 19.96
N GLN A 16 -4.39 10.25 19.22
CA GLN A 16 -3.59 10.71 18.08
C GLN A 16 -2.23 11.21 18.56
N LEU A 17 -2.19 12.00 19.62
CA LEU A 17 -0.95 12.53 20.19
C LEU A 17 -0.05 11.41 20.72
N GLU A 18 -0.61 10.41 21.39
CA GLU A 18 0.12 9.24 21.87
C GLU A 18 0.77 8.47 20.71
N ALA A 19 0.00 8.21 19.64
CA ALA A 19 0.50 7.53 18.45
C ALA A 19 1.59 8.33 17.72
N VAL A 20 1.44 9.67 17.60
CA VAL A 20 2.46 10.56 17.01
C VAL A 20 3.77 10.47 17.81
N LYS A 21 3.69 10.45 19.15
CA LYS A 21 4.85 10.43 20.05
C LYS A 21 5.47 9.05 20.26
N ALA A 22 4.88 7.97 19.74
CA ALA A 22 5.36 6.60 19.91
C ALA A 22 6.85 6.46 19.52
N LYS A 23 7.69 5.88 20.37
CA LYS A 23 9.12 5.66 20.06
C LYS A 23 9.49 4.19 19.97
N ASP A 24 8.50 3.32 20.03
CA ASP A 24 8.66 1.88 20.00
C ASP A 24 9.29 1.43 18.69
N LYS A 25 10.15 0.42 18.78
CA LYS A 25 10.84 -0.15 17.62
C LYS A 25 9.87 -0.71 16.58
N TYR A 26 8.80 -1.33 17.05
CA TYR A 26 7.70 -1.80 16.21
C TYR A 26 6.40 -1.31 16.81
N ALA A 27 5.60 -0.61 16.02
CA ALA A 27 4.33 -0.05 16.46
C ALA A 27 3.24 -0.29 15.42
N VAL A 28 2.04 -0.61 15.90
CA VAL A 28 0.83 -0.78 15.11
C VAL A 28 -0.19 0.26 15.55
N LEU A 29 -0.66 1.08 14.61
CA LEU A 29 -1.78 1.97 14.82
C LEU A 29 -3.05 1.39 14.20
N ASN A 30 -3.88 0.79 15.05
CA ASN A 30 -5.21 0.31 14.70
C ASN A 30 -6.16 1.49 14.57
N ALA A 31 -6.47 1.89 13.35
CA ALA A 31 -7.21 3.11 13.08
C ALA A 31 -8.36 2.85 12.12
N ALA A 32 -9.58 2.92 12.65
CA ALA A 32 -10.80 2.77 11.88
C ALA A 32 -10.91 3.87 10.80
N VAL A 33 -11.73 3.62 9.77
CA VAL A 33 -12.02 4.65 8.75
C VAL A 33 -12.52 5.93 9.41
N GLY A 34 -12.05 7.07 8.94
CA GLY A 34 -12.48 8.39 9.43
C GLY A 34 -11.90 8.79 10.79
N SER A 35 -10.96 8.04 11.35
CA SER A 35 -10.33 8.34 12.66
C SER A 35 -9.16 9.34 12.61
N GLY A 36 -8.77 9.76 11.40
CA GLY A 36 -7.65 10.68 11.20
C GLY A 36 -6.29 10.01 10.98
N LYS A 37 -6.27 8.80 10.38
CA LYS A 37 -5.04 8.08 9.96
C LYS A 37 -4.01 9.00 9.31
N THR A 38 -4.39 9.70 8.24
CA THR A 38 -3.53 10.61 7.49
C THR A 38 -3.02 11.78 8.35
N THR A 39 -3.83 12.28 9.28
CA THR A 39 -3.42 13.30 10.24
C THR A 39 -2.31 12.77 11.15
N VAL A 40 -2.51 11.59 11.76
CA VAL A 40 -1.47 10.97 12.61
C VAL A 40 -0.20 10.70 11.83
N LEU A 41 -0.29 10.15 10.61
CA LEU A 41 0.86 9.87 9.77
C LEU A 41 1.66 11.15 9.47
N THR A 42 0.98 12.21 9.02
CA THR A 42 1.62 13.50 8.71
C THR A 42 2.29 14.08 9.96
N HIS A 43 1.57 14.12 11.08
CA HIS A 43 2.13 14.62 12.33
C HIS A 43 3.27 13.75 12.85
N LYS A 44 3.25 12.43 12.63
CA LYS A 44 4.32 11.51 12.98
C LYS A 44 5.62 11.88 12.27
N VAL A 45 5.56 12.07 10.94
CA VAL A 45 6.73 12.51 10.15
C VAL A 45 7.26 13.83 10.67
N LEU A 46 6.39 14.83 10.83
CA LEU A 46 6.79 16.17 11.28
C LEU A 46 7.33 16.16 12.72
N TYR A 47 6.78 15.32 13.59
CA TYR A 47 7.26 15.14 14.96
C TYR A 47 8.68 14.61 14.96
N LEU A 48 8.93 13.54 14.19
CA LEU A 48 10.25 12.94 14.07
C LEU A 48 11.27 13.94 13.50
N HIS A 49 10.86 14.72 12.50
CA HIS A 49 11.74 15.71 11.89
C HIS A 49 12.02 16.91 12.79
N LEU A 50 10.97 17.59 13.25
CA LEU A 50 11.08 18.89 13.92
C LEU A 50 11.42 18.79 15.41
N LEU A 51 11.04 17.70 16.07
CA LEU A 51 11.22 17.54 17.52
C LEU A 51 12.25 16.46 17.88
N GLU A 52 12.37 15.40 17.07
CA GLU A 52 13.38 14.35 17.30
C GLU A 52 14.62 14.52 16.41
N ASN A 53 14.68 15.59 15.61
CA ASN A 53 15.82 15.96 14.77
C ASN A 53 16.26 14.84 13.80
N ILE A 54 15.28 14.09 13.26
CA ILE A 54 15.52 13.06 12.25
C ILE A 54 15.41 13.70 10.86
N LYS A 55 16.40 13.49 10.00
CA LYS A 55 16.35 13.97 8.62
C LYS A 55 15.22 13.27 7.87
N LEU A 56 14.52 13.98 6.97
CA LEU A 56 13.45 13.35 6.20
C LEU A 56 13.98 12.26 5.28
N GLU A 57 15.23 12.38 4.84
CA GLU A 57 16.00 11.35 4.10
C GLU A 57 16.07 10.01 4.85
N ASP A 58 16.10 10.06 6.19
CA ASP A 58 16.16 8.90 7.09
C ASP A 58 14.75 8.38 7.47
N ILE A 59 13.69 8.94 6.88
CA ILE A 59 12.30 8.53 7.06
C ILE A 59 11.76 8.02 5.72
N MET A 60 11.26 6.80 5.71
CA MET A 60 10.59 6.21 4.56
C MET A 60 9.09 6.14 4.81
N VAL A 61 8.29 6.67 3.88
CA VAL A 61 6.83 6.62 3.94
C VAL A 61 6.29 5.84 2.74
N LEU A 62 5.71 4.67 3.03
CA LEU A 62 5.18 3.75 2.04
C LEU A 62 3.64 3.77 2.06
N THR A 63 3.03 3.99 0.91
CA THR A 63 1.57 3.99 0.74
C THR A 63 1.12 3.08 -0.41
N PHE A 64 -0.18 2.85 -0.54
CA PHE A 64 -0.75 2.04 -1.63
C PHE A 64 -1.15 2.86 -2.86
N THR A 65 -1.45 4.14 -2.70
CA THR A 65 -1.96 4.97 -3.79
C THR A 65 -1.11 6.21 -3.99
N ASN A 66 -0.91 6.59 -5.26
CA ASN A 66 -0.25 7.84 -5.60
C ASN A 66 -0.95 9.07 -4.99
N LYS A 67 -2.27 8.98 -4.79
CA LYS A 67 -3.04 10.04 -4.14
C LYS A 67 -2.64 10.21 -2.66
N ALA A 68 -2.59 9.12 -1.90
CA ALA A 68 -2.18 9.15 -0.49
C ALA A 68 -0.73 9.64 -0.34
N ALA A 69 0.19 9.14 -1.17
CA ALA A 69 1.57 9.62 -1.20
C ALA A 69 1.67 11.13 -1.46
N LYS A 70 0.96 11.64 -2.48
CA LYS A 70 0.92 13.08 -2.80
C LYS A 70 0.34 13.91 -1.67
N GLU A 71 -0.74 13.43 -1.04
CA GLU A 71 -1.36 14.12 0.09
C GLU A 71 -0.38 14.28 1.26
N ILE A 72 0.32 13.21 1.65
CA ILE A 72 1.30 13.26 2.73
C ILE A 72 2.46 14.19 2.37
N ARG A 73 2.99 14.10 1.15
CA ARG A 73 4.07 14.99 0.68
C ARG A 73 3.65 16.44 0.73
N ASN A 74 2.48 16.78 0.19
CA ASN A 74 1.98 18.16 0.17
C ASN A 74 1.84 18.71 1.59
N ARG A 75 1.27 17.93 2.52
CA ARG A 75 1.13 18.34 3.92
C ARG A 75 2.48 18.55 4.62
N VAL A 76 3.53 17.81 4.28
CA VAL A 76 4.88 18.06 4.80
C VAL A 76 5.47 19.33 4.18
N LEU A 77 5.27 19.55 2.89
CA LEU A 77 5.77 20.73 2.16
C LEU A 77 5.07 22.03 2.55
N GLU A 78 3.82 21.98 3.03
CA GLU A 78 3.14 23.14 3.63
C GLU A 78 3.94 23.78 4.78
N PHE A 79 4.82 23.03 5.45
CA PHE A 79 5.72 23.56 6.48
C PHE A 79 7.00 24.18 5.90
N SER A 80 7.51 23.67 4.78
CA SER A 80 8.62 24.24 4.01
C SER A 80 8.81 23.56 2.65
N ASP A 81 8.76 24.34 1.56
CA ASP A 81 9.04 23.85 0.20
C ASP A 81 10.50 23.42 0.00
N ALA A 82 11.43 23.89 0.84
CA ALA A 82 12.85 23.53 0.77
C ALA A 82 13.10 22.03 1.02
N LEU A 83 12.14 21.34 1.64
CA LEU A 83 12.24 19.91 2.02
C LEU A 83 11.95 18.95 0.85
N LYS A 84 11.61 19.46 -0.33
CA LYS A 84 11.11 18.66 -1.46
C LYS A 84 12.05 17.53 -1.90
N GLU A 85 13.35 17.80 -1.95
CA GLU A 85 14.37 16.82 -2.34
C GLU A 85 14.60 15.76 -1.25
N GLU A 86 14.32 16.08 0.02
CA GLU A 86 14.46 15.13 1.12
C GLU A 86 13.30 14.10 1.18
N LEU A 87 12.21 14.34 0.45
CA LEU A 87 11.04 13.45 0.39
C LEU A 87 11.17 12.31 -0.63
N LYS A 88 12.40 11.93 -0.99
CA LYS A 88 12.71 10.89 -1.98
C LYS A 88 12.00 9.56 -1.69
N TYR A 89 11.98 9.15 -0.42
CA TYR A 89 11.38 7.89 0.03
C TYR A 89 9.93 8.03 0.49
N PHE A 90 9.22 9.07 0.03
CA PHE A 90 7.80 9.28 0.29
C PHE A 90 7.01 8.95 -0.96
N GLY A 91 6.36 7.79 -0.98
CA GLY A 91 5.74 7.30 -2.20
C GLY A 91 4.86 6.09 -2.01
N THR A 92 4.45 5.50 -3.13
CA THR A 92 3.94 4.13 -3.09
C THR A 92 5.10 3.14 -2.94
N PHE A 93 4.81 1.91 -2.52
CA PHE A 93 5.81 0.81 -2.53
C PHE A 93 6.58 0.75 -3.86
N HIS A 94 5.86 0.78 -4.98
CA HIS A 94 6.43 0.72 -6.32
C HIS A 94 7.28 1.95 -6.66
N SER A 95 6.82 3.16 -6.31
CA SER A 95 7.57 4.39 -6.57
C SER A 95 8.88 4.44 -5.79
N VAL A 96 8.84 4.02 -4.51
CA VAL A 96 10.04 3.98 -3.66
C VAL A 96 11.00 2.89 -4.14
N ALA A 97 10.49 1.69 -4.45
CA ALA A 97 11.31 0.62 -5.02
C ALA A 97 11.96 1.00 -6.35
N LYS A 98 11.23 1.69 -7.24
CA LYS A 98 11.77 2.26 -8.48
C LYS A 98 12.94 3.20 -8.22
N SER A 99 12.80 4.13 -7.26
CA SER A 99 13.90 5.04 -6.92
C SER A 99 15.12 4.26 -6.43
N ILE A 100 14.93 3.32 -5.50
CA ILE A 100 16.02 2.50 -4.95
C ILE A 100 16.74 1.71 -6.06
N LEU A 101 15.98 1.14 -7.00
CA LEU A 101 16.54 0.43 -8.16
C LEU A 101 17.38 1.38 -9.03
N ALA A 102 16.84 2.53 -9.41
CA ALA A 102 17.51 3.50 -10.28
C ALA A 102 18.82 4.05 -9.65
N ASP A 103 18.86 4.20 -8.33
CA ASP A 103 20.06 4.66 -7.62
C ASP A 103 21.08 3.55 -7.34
N SER A 104 20.70 2.28 -7.51
CA SER A 104 21.54 1.16 -7.10
C SER A 104 22.61 0.84 -8.13
N PRO A 105 23.90 0.81 -7.74
CA PRO A 105 24.98 0.39 -8.64
C PRO A 105 24.89 -1.09 -9.03
N LYS A 106 24.09 -1.89 -8.31
CA LYS A 106 23.86 -3.32 -8.56
C LYS A 106 22.76 -3.60 -9.57
N LEU A 107 22.05 -2.57 -10.04
CA LEU A 107 21.01 -2.74 -11.05
C LEU A 107 21.56 -3.41 -12.32
N LYS A 108 22.79 -3.07 -12.70
CA LYS A 108 23.49 -3.70 -13.83
C LYS A 108 23.81 -5.19 -13.61
N ASP A 109 23.98 -5.62 -12.36
CA ASP A 109 24.33 -7.00 -12.02
C ASP A 109 23.13 -7.94 -12.30
N ILE A 110 21.92 -7.39 -12.32
CA ILE A 110 20.68 -8.07 -12.70
C ILE A 110 20.22 -7.73 -14.13
N GLY A 111 21.09 -7.12 -14.94
CA GLY A 111 20.89 -6.88 -16.37
C GLY A 111 20.13 -5.60 -16.75
N TYR A 112 19.80 -4.72 -15.80
CA TYR A 112 19.04 -3.50 -16.07
C TYR A 112 19.92 -2.24 -16.01
N SER A 113 19.49 -1.17 -16.68
CA SER A 113 20.10 0.17 -16.55
C SER A 113 19.13 1.15 -15.89
N PRO A 114 19.62 2.24 -15.25
CA PRO A 114 18.80 3.14 -14.42
C PRO A 114 17.60 3.80 -15.11
N ASP A 115 17.62 3.89 -16.43
CA ASP A 115 16.60 4.47 -17.31
C ASP A 115 15.49 3.48 -17.71
N PHE A 116 15.34 2.37 -16.99
CA PHE A 116 14.33 1.35 -17.29
C PHE A 116 12.90 1.92 -17.33
N LYS A 117 12.12 1.46 -18.31
CA LYS A 117 10.70 1.82 -18.45
C LYS A 117 9.85 0.91 -17.57
N VAL A 118 8.88 1.49 -16.87
CA VAL A 118 7.85 0.70 -16.17
C VAL A 118 6.65 0.54 -17.10
N ILE A 119 6.21 -0.70 -17.30
CA ILE A 119 5.07 -1.03 -18.15
C ILE A 119 3.85 -1.43 -17.30
N ASP A 120 2.66 -1.16 -17.81
CA ASP A 120 1.42 -1.63 -17.21
C ASP A 120 0.99 -3.02 -17.69
N ASN A 121 -0.17 -3.49 -17.24
CA ASN A 121 -0.68 -4.82 -17.58
C ASN A 121 -1.10 -4.95 -19.05
N GLU A 122 -1.47 -3.85 -19.72
CA GLU A 122 -1.85 -3.87 -21.14
C GLU A 122 -0.58 -3.99 -21.99
N GLU A 123 0.42 -3.17 -21.69
CA GLU A 123 1.74 -3.25 -22.32
C GLU A 123 2.42 -4.61 -22.08
N ALA A 124 2.34 -5.15 -20.85
CA ALA A 124 2.85 -6.48 -20.53
C ALA A 124 2.11 -7.59 -21.30
N ALA A 125 0.78 -7.48 -21.45
CA ALA A 125 0.00 -8.45 -22.22
C ALA A 125 0.39 -8.42 -23.70
N GLN A 126 0.63 -7.23 -24.24
CA GLN A 126 1.08 -7.06 -25.63
C GLN A 126 2.46 -7.69 -25.85
N LEU A 127 3.40 -7.49 -24.92
CA LEU A 127 4.72 -8.12 -24.98
C LEU A 127 4.64 -9.65 -24.95
N LEU A 128 3.78 -10.21 -24.10
CA LEU A 128 3.56 -11.66 -24.05
C LEU A 128 3.01 -12.18 -25.38
N ILE A 129 2.07 -11.47 -26.01
CA ILE A 129 1.52 -11.84 -27.32
C ILE A 129 2.61 -11.80 -28.40
N GLU A 130 3.43 -10.74 -28.40
CA GLU A 130 4.55 -10.58 -29.34
C GLU A 130 5.53 -11.77 -29.26
N ILE A 131 5.90 -12.17 -28.04
CA ILE A 131 6.80 -13.32 -27.82
C ILE A 131 6.16 -14.63 -28.31
N ILE A 132 4.88 -14.84 -28.02
CA ILE A 132 4.14 -16.04 -28.49
C ILE A 132 4.18 -16.13 -30.02
N GLU A 133 3.95 -15.02 -30.71
CA GLU A 133 3.91 -14.99 -32.17
C GLU A 133 5.30 -15.17 -32.79
N LYS A 134 6.32 -14.49 -32.24
CA LYS A 134 7.71 -14.55 -32.69
C LYS A 134 8.30 -15.96 -32.55
N GLU A 135 8.14 -16.57 -31.39
CA GLU A 135 8.72 -17.88 -31.05
C GLU A 135 7.76 -19.05 -31.39
N LYS A 136 6.58 -18.75 -31.95
CA LYS A 136 5.55 -19.72 -32.36
C LYS A 136 5.09 -20.65 -31.22
N LEU A 137 5.00 -20.13 -30.00
CA LEU A 137 4.65 -20.89 -28.81
C LEU A 137 3.16 -21.31 -28.80
N ASN A 138 2.88 -22.52 -28.33
CA ASN A 138 1.53 -23.01 -28.14
C ASN A 138 1.01 -22.64 -26.74
N VAL A 139 0.57 -21.38 -26.59
CA VAL A 139 0.04 -20.86 -25.32
C VAL A 139 -1.47 -20.68 -25.36
N LYS A 140 -2.17 -21.32 -24.43
CA LYS A 140 -3.64 -21.32 -24.33
C LYS A 140 -4.19 -20.07 -23.62
N TYR A 141 -5.49 -19.83 -23.79
CA TYR A 141 -6.23 -18.76 -23.08
C TYR A 141 -5.55 -17.39 -23.15
N LYS A 142 -5.17 -16.95 -24.36
CA LYS A 142 -4.41 -15.71 -24.58
C LYS A 142 -5.07 -14.46 -23.99
N SER A 143 -6.40 -14.44 -23.87
CA SER A 143 -7.16 -13.35 -23.23
C SER A 143 -6.96 -13.23 -21.72
N LYS A 144 -6.30 -14.18 -21.07
CA LYS A 144 -6.05 -14.20 -19.62
C LYS A 144 -4.56 -14.30 -19.27
N LEU A 145 -3.65 -13.95 -20.19
CA LEU A 145 -2.20 -14.18 -20.04
C LEU A 145 -1.62 -13.62 -18.75
N ILE A 146 -1.91 -12.36 -18.40
CA ILE A 146 -1.41 -11.74 -17.16
C ILE A 146 -1.76 -12.59 -15.94
N LYS A 147 -3.05 -12.92 -15.78
CA LYS A 147 -3.51 -13.77 -14.68
C LYS A 147 -2.88 -15.18 -14.70
N ARG A 148 -2.61 -15.74 -15.89
CA ARG A 148 -1.95 -17.03 -16.00
C ARG A 148 -0.49 -16.97 -15.55
N ILE A 149 0.24 -15.92 -15.94
CA ILE A 149 1.61 -15.68 -15.49
C ILE A 149 1.65 -15.47 -13.97
N GLU A 150 0.73 -14.68 -13.41
CA GLU A 150 0.61 -14.48 -11.96
C GLU A 150 0.41 -15.80 -11.19
N GLU A 151 -0.51 -16.67 -11.64
CA GLU A 151 -0.74 -17.96 -10.98
C GLU A 151 0.41 -18.94 -11.21
N PHE A 152 1.05 -18.90 -12.39
CA PHE A 152 2.25 -19.66 -12.67
C PHE A 152 3.39 -19.32 -11.70
N LYS A 153 3.63 -18.02 -11.45
CA LYS A 153 4.61 -17.53 -10.45
C LYS A 153 4.33 -18.06 -9.03
N LYS A 154 3.07 -18.34 -8.70
CA LYS A 154 2.65 -18.92 -7.41
C LYS A 154 2.77 -20.45 -7.37
N GLY A 155 3.38 -21.07 -8.39
CA GLY A 155 3.48 -22.53 -8.51
C GLY A 155 2.14 -23.22 -8.80
N LYS A 156 1.11 -22.48 -9.21
CA LYS A 156 -0.20 -23.03 -9.54
C LYS A 156 -0.31 -23.25 -11.04
N VAL A 157 -0.71 -24.47 -11.41
CA VAL A 157 -1.10 -24.77 -12.78
C VAL A 157 -2.59 -24.50 -12.92
N LEU A 158 -2.96 -23.37 -13.52
CA LEU A 158 -4.34 -23.14 -13.95
C LEU A 158 -4.67 -24.12 -15.08
N TYR A 159 -5.76 -24.87 -14.90
CA TYR A 159 -6.30 -25.86 -15.84
C TYR A 159 -5.46 -27.15 -15.90
N GLY A 160 -5.78 -28.06 -14.99
CA GLY A 160 -5.09 -29.33 -14.77
C GLY A 160 -4.97 -30.20 -16.02
N VAL A 161 -3.83 -30.90 -16.10
CA VAL A 161 -3.57 -32.12 -16.88
C VAL A 161 -4.34 -32.20 -18.19
N MET A 162 -3.98 -31.36 -19.18
CA MET A 162 -4.50 -31.49 -20.54
C MET A 162 -3.50 -32.23 -21.43
N LYS A 163 -4.02 -33.04 -22.37
CA LYS A 163 -3.28 -33.91 -23.31
C LYS A 163 -2.25 -33.20 -24.23
N ASN A 164 -2.23 -31.87 -24.30
CA ASN A 164 -1.34 -31.10 -25.17
C ASN A 164 -0.43 -30.20 -24.34
N THR A 165 0.83 -30.07 -24.78
CA THR A 165 1.83 -29.16 -24.24
C THR A 165 1.31 -27.72 -24.24
N ASP A 166 1.63 -26.97 -23.18
CA ASP A 166 1.30 -25.55 -23.01
C ASP A 166 2.60 -24.87 -22.60
N ASP A 167 3.10 -23.98 -23.46
CA ASP A 167 4.47 -23.50 -23.40
C ASP A 167 4.61 -22.30 -22.43
N ILE A 168 3.80 -22.26 -21.37
CA ILE A 168 3.77 -21.15 -20.41
C ILE A 168 5.10 -20.98 -19.66
N ASN A 169 5.81 -22.07 -19.38
CA ASN A 169 7.12 -22.05 -18.74
C ASN A 169 8.17 -21.36 -19.63
N GLU A 170 8.16 -21.74 -20.91
CA GLU A 170 9.05 -21.18 -21.93
C GLU A 170 8.70 -19.71 -22.19
N LEU A 171 7.40 -19.39 -22.34
CA LEU A 171 6.92 -18.02 -22.44
C LEU A 171 7.37 -17.16 -21.26
N TYR A 172 7.25 -17.65 -20.02
CA TYR A 172 7.66 -16.88 -18.84
C TYR A 172 9.17 -16.62 -18.82
N SER A 173 9.96 -17.62 -19.24
CA SER A 173 11.42 -17.50 -19.34
C SER A 173 11.82 -16.47 -20.39
N LEU A 174 11.22 -16.55 -21.59
CA LEU A 174 11.41 -15.59 -22.68
C LEU A 174 10.94 -14.18 -22.29
N TYR A 175 9.78 -14.07 -21.63
CA TYR A 175 9.26 -12.80 -21.12
C TYR A 175 10.23 -12.14 -20.13
N THR A 176 10.83 -12.91 -19.24
CA THR A 176 11.82 -12.39 -18.29
C THR A 176 13.08 -11.89 -18.99
N MET A 177 13.59 -12.63 -19.98
CA MET A 177 14.75 -12.22 -20.77
C MET A 177 14.45 -10.99 -21.63
N GLU A 178 13.28 -10.95 -22.28
CA GLU A 178 12.89 -9.86 -23.15
C GLU A 178 12.70 -8.55 -22.37
N LYS A 179 12.18 -8.64 -21.13
CA LYS A 179 12.12 -7.48 -20.23
C LYS A 179 13.50 -6.90 -19.93
N ILE A 180 14.49 -7.74 -19.68
CA ILE A 180 15.88 -7.31 -19.47
C ILE A 180 16.44 -6.68 -20.76
N ASN A 181 16.30 -7.36 -21.90
CA ASN A 181 16.80 -6.90 -23.19
C ASN A 181 16.25 -5.52 -23.60
N ARG A 182 14.97 -5.27 -23.30
CA ARG A 182 14.30 -3.98 -23.57
C ARG A 182 14.47 -2.95 -22.46
N ASN A 183 15.17 -3.31 -21.38
CA ASN A 183 15.31 -2.51 -20.17
C ASN A 183 13.94 -2.03 -19.63
N ILE A 184 13.01 -2.97 -19.46
CA ILE A 184 11.66 -2.70 -18.97
C ILE A 184 11.29 -3.58 -17.77
N MET A 185 10.50 -3.03 -16.87
CA MET A 185 10.00 -3.72 -15.67
C MET A 185 8.48 -3.56 -15.57
N ASP A 186 7.78 -4.60 -15.14
CA ASP A 186 6.40 -4.47 -14.70
C ASP A 186 6.35 -4.09 -13.20
N PHE A 187 5.15 -3.86 -12.66
CA PHE A 187 5.00 -3.46 -11.25
C PHE A 187 5.50 -4.54 -10.27
N ASP A 188 5.33 -5.83 -10.58
CA ASP A 188 5.83 -6.91 -9.73
C ASP A 188 7.37 -6.91 -9.69
N ASP A 189 8.01 -6.69 -10.85
CA ASP A 189 9.47 -6.63 -10.95
C ASP A 189 10.05 -5.55 -10.04
N LEU A 190 9.41 -4.39 -9.91
CA LEU A 190 9.92 -3.30 -9.05
C LEU A 190 10.17 -3.80 -7.62
N ILE A 191 9.24 -4.57 -7.07
CA ILE A 191 9.35 -5.10 -5.71
C ILE A 191 10.36 -6.25 -5.66
N ILE A 192 10.23 -7.22 -6.58
CA ILE A 192 11.06 -8.44 -6.60
C ILE A 192 12.54 -8.11 -6.85
N ARG A 193 12.83 -7.28 -7.86
CA ARG A 193 14.19 -6.87 -8.19
C ARG A 193 14.81 -6.00 -7.10
N CYS A 194 14.01 -5.15 -6.45
CA CYS A 194 14.49 -4.38 -5.30
C CYS A 194 14.91 -5.30 -4.15
N ILE A 195 14.12 -6.33 -3.83
CA ILE A 195 14.48 -7.36 -2.84
C ILE A 195 15.78 -8.10 -3.23
N GLU A 196 15.95 -8.41 -4.51
CA GLU A 196 17.10 -9.14 -5.06
C GLU A 196 18.41 -8.34 -4.92
N ILE A 197 18.41 -7.05 -5.28
CA ILE A 197 19.63 -6.22 -5.21
C ILE A 197 20.00 -5.80 -3.78
N LEU A 198 19.06 -5.84 -2.84
CA LEU A 198 19.25 -5.45 -1.45
C LEU A 198 19.92 -6.58 -0.65
N ASP A 199 21.25 -6.66 -0.77
CA ASP A 199 22.09 -7.52 0.08
C ASP A 199 22.27 -6.95 1.49
N LYS A 200 22.33 -5.62 1.60
CA LYS A 200 22.41 -4.89 2.87
C LYS A 200 21.20 -3.95 2.99
N PRO A 201 20.66 -3.77 4.19
CA PRO A 201 19.53 -2.87 4.39
C PRO A 201 19.92 -1.41 4.19
N ILE A 202 19.03 -0.63 3.57
CA ILE A 202 19.16 0.84 3.50
C ILE A 202 19.19 1.44 4.91
N SER A 203 18.51 0.81 5.86
CA SER A 203 18.53 1.16 7.28
C SER A 203 18.05 2.59 7.59
N PRO A 204 16.91 3.05 7.05
CA PRO A 204 16.34 4.33 7.48
C PRO A 204 16.05 4.28 8.99
N LYS A 205 16.03 5.44 9.65
CA LYS A 205 15.65 5.52 11.08
C LYS A 205 14.21 5.10 11.29
N TRP A 206 13.32 5.43 10.35
CA TRP A 206 11.91 5.07 10.40
C TRP A 206 11.38 4.57 9.07
N ILE A 207 10.58 3.50 9.11
CA ILE A 207 9.69 3.09 8.02
C ILE A 207 8.26 3.24 8.51
N ILE A 208 7.48 4.08 7.84
CA ILE A 208 6.08 4.35 8.13
C ILE A 208 5.25 3.81 6.97
N ILE A 209 4.29 2.94 7.26
CA ILE A 209 3.47 2.28 6.23
C ILE A 209 2.00 2.64 6.47
N ASP A 210 1.35 3.20 5.45
CA ASP A 210 -0.08 3.47 5.42
C ASP A 210 -0.86 2.30 4.80
N GLU A 211 -2.14 2.18 5.16
CA GLU A 211 -3.06 1.12 4.72
C GLU A 211 -2.42 -0.29 4.77
N PHE A 212 -1.78 -0.62 5.90
CA PHE A 212 -1.00 -1.85 6.06
C PHE A 212 -1.80 -3.13 5.79
N GLN A 213 -3.13 -3.11 5.94
CA GLN A 213 -4.02 -4.22 5.60
C GLN A 213 -3.92 -4.68 4.14
N ASP A 214 -3.43 -3.83 3.24
CA ASP A 214 -3.32 -4.11 1.81
C ASP A 214 -1.94 -4.71 1.42
N THR A 215 -1.06 -4.93 2.41
CA THR A 215 0.32 -5.39 2.18
C THR A 215 0.40 -6.88 1.84
N ASP A 216 1.14 -7.20 0.79
CA ASP A 216 1.41 -8.58 0.36
C ASP A 216 2.75 -9.14 0.90
N LEU A 217 3.02 -10.42 0.64
CA LEU A 217 4.24 -11.11 1.10
C LEU A 217 5.52 -10.47 0.57
N ASN A 218 5.54 -10.06 -0.69
CA ASN A 218 6.74 -9.46 -1.31
C ASN A 218 6.99 -8.08 -0.70
N GLN A 219 5.95 -7.30 -0.45
CA GLN A 219 6.06 -6.00 0.22
C GLN A 219 6.52 -6.15 1.68
N LEU A 220 6.04 -7.15 2.42
CA LEU A 220 6.57 -7.48 3.76
C LEU A 220 8.05 -7.86 3.71
N GLN A 221 8.44 -8.68 2.72
CA GLN A 221 9.83 -9.06 2.53
C GLN A 221 10.70 -7.85 2.15
N LEU A 222 10.19 -6.95 1.31
CA LEU A 222 10.85 -5.70 0.97
C LEU A 222 11.06 -4.84 2.22
N ILE A 223 10.03 -4.64 3.06
CA ILE A 223 10.15 -3.91 4.34
C ILE A 223 11.25 -4.52 5.21
N LYS A 224 11.30 -5.85 5.32
CA LYS A 224 12.34 -6.56 6.07
C LYS A 224 13.74 -6.33 5.48
N LYS A 225 13.88 -6.35 4.15
CA LYS A 225 15.14 -6.09 3.43
C LYS A 225 15.61 -4.64 3.56
N LEU A 226 14.68 -3.69 3.65
CA LEU A 226 14.99 -2.27 3.83
C LEU A 226 15.42 -1.95 5.28
N SER A 227 14.85 -2.67 6.25
CA SER A 227 15.02 -2.41 7.69
C SER A 227 16.37 -2.89 8.20
N GLY A 228 17.11 -1.99 8.87
CA GLY A 228 18.29 -2.32 9.66
C GLY A 228 17.95 -2.62 11.12
N GLU A 229 18.97 -2.96 11.94
CA GLU A 229 18.77 -3.28 13.36
C GLU A 229 18.19 -2.11 14.18
N SER A 230 18.54 -0.87 13.80
CA SER A 230 18.08 0.36 14.42
C SER A 230 16.86 0.99 13.74
N THR A 231 16.28 0.34 12.73
CA THR A 231 15.11 0.86 12.03
C THR A 231 13.87 0.64 12.87
N ASN A 232 13.13 1.72 13.14
CA ASN A 232 11.81 1.65 13.75
C ASN A 232 10.74 1.50 12.66
N ILE A 233 9.73 0.67 12.88
CA ILE A 233 8.62 0.44 11.94
C ILE A 233 7.30 0.85 12.59
N PHE A 234 6.58 1.75 11.92
CA PHE A 234 5.26 2.22 12.34
C PHE A 234 4.24 1.90 11.25
N VAL A 235 3.40 0.89 11.48
CA VAL A 235 2.36 0.49 10.53
C VAL A 235 1.01 1.06 10.94
N ILE A 236 0.24 1.52 9.97
CA ILE A 236 -1.07 2.15 10.16
C ILE A 236 -2.07 1.44 9.28
N GLY A 237 -3.24 1.13 9.83
CA GLY A 237 -4.33 0.58 9.02
C GLY A 237 -5.53 0.15 9.85
N ASP A 238 -6.49 -0.49 9.19
CA ASP A 238 -7.67 -1.05 9.84
C ASP A 238 -7.72 -2.56 9.60
N PRO A 239 -7.48 -3.40 10.61
CA PRO A 239 -7.58 -4.85 10.48
C PRO A 239 -8.96 -5.32 10.01
N ASN A 240 -10.02 -4.54 10.23
CA ASN A 240 -11.38 -4.87 9.78
C ASN A 240 -11.62 -4.52 8.30
N GLN A 241 -10.63 -3.95 7.61
CA GLN A 241 -10.71 -3.56 6.20
C GLN A 241 -9.80 -4.40 5.30
N GLU A 242 -9.35 -5.57 5.75
CA GLU A 242 -8.66 -6.56 4.91
C GLU A 242 -9.61 -7.16 3.84
N ILE A 243 -9.90 -6.39 2.79
CA ILE A 243 -10.77 -6.81 1.66
C ILE A 243 -10.00 -7.35 0.45
N TYR A 244 -8.68 -7.17 0.42
CA TYR A 244 -7.80 -7.59 -0.68
C TYR A 244 -7.03 -8.89 -0.40
N SER A 245 -7.45 -9.68 0.58
CA SER A 245 -6.79 -10.96 0.95
C SER A 245 -6.65 -11.94 -0.22
N PHE A 246 -7.60 -11.92 -1.17
CA PHE A 246 -7.52 -12.71 -2.41
C PHE A 246 -6.37 -12.29 -3.35
N ARG A 247 -5.93 -11.04 -3.26
CA ARG A 247 -4.84 -10.46 -4.06
C ARG A 247 -3.50 -10.60 -3.35
N THR A 248 -3.44 -10.31 -2.06
CA THR A 248 -2.21 -10.33 -1.25
C THR A 248 -1.71 -11.74 -0.94
N GLY A 249 -2.61 -12.73 -0.99
CA GLY A 249 -2.28 -14.14 -0.68
C GLY A 249 -2.09 -14.41 0.82
N ILE A 250 -2.30 -13.41 1.68
CA ILE A 250 -2.27 -13.51 3.14
C ILE A 250 -3.63 -13.09 3.68
N SER A 251 -4.19 -13.90 4.57
CA SER A 251 -5.25 -13.45 5.47
C SER A 251 -4.62 -13.10 6.82
N GLY A 252 -4.79 -11.86 7.29
CA GLY A 252 -4.26 -11.40 8.56
C GLY A 252 -2.81 -10.89 8.50
N VAL A 253 -2.50 -9.92 7.63
CA VAL A 253 -1.15 -9.30 7.59
C VAL A 253 -0.79 -8.67 8.94
N PHE A 254 -1.77 -8.08 9.62
CA PHE A 254 -1.60 -7.58 10.99
C PHE A 254 -1.25 -8.70 11.97
N LYS A 255 -1.90 -9.86 11.85
CA LYS A 255 -1.63 -11.02 12.71
C LYS A 255 -0.19 -11.51 12.51
N GLU A 256 0.26 -11.57 11.27
CA GLU A 256 1.63 -11.96 10.95
C GLU A 256 2.66 -10.95 11.47
N PHE A 257 2.42 -9.65 11.27
CA PHE A 257 3.28 -8.61 11.82
C PHE A 257 3.37 -8.67 13.35
N LYS A 258 2.24 -8.89 14.03
CA LYS A 258 2.20 -9.08 15.48
C LYS A 258 3.01 -10.29 15.94
N ARG A 259 2.88 -11.41 15.22
CA ARG A 259 3.64 -12.65 15.50
C ARG A 259 5.15 -12.45 15.33
N LEU A 260 5.56 -11.73 14.29
CA LEU A 260 6.97 -11.54 13.95
C LEU A 260 7.68 -10.53 14.86
N TYR A 261 7.00 -9.45 15.23
CA TYR A 261 7.65 -8.27 15.82
C TYR A 261 7.15 -7.91 17.22
N ASN A 262 6.08 -8.55 17.72
CA ASN A 262 5.44 -8.23 19.00
C ASN A 262 5.32 -6.70 19.25
N PRO A 263 4.68 -5.96 18.34
CA PRO A 263 4.70 -4.51 18.32
C PRO A 263 3.86 -3.91 19.45
N ARG A 264 4.19 -2.67 19.83
CA ARG A 264 3.31 -1.85 20.65
C ARG A 264 2.06 -1.48 19.86
N GLU A 265 0.89 -1.67 20.46
CA GLU A 265 -0.39 -1.33 19.82
C GLU A 265 -0.94 0.02 20.30
N TYR A 266 -1.41 0.80 19.34
CA TYR A 266 -2.14 2.05 19.52
C TYR A 266 -3.48 1.95 18.81
N THR A 267 -4.47 2.71 19.27
CA THR A 267 -5.81 2.70 18.68
C THR A 267 -6.33 4.13 18.50
N LEU A 268 -7.02 4.39 17.39
CA LEU A 268 -7.79 5.62 17.20
C LEU A 268 -9.30 5.31 17.28
N PRO A 269 -9.92 5.41 18.48
CA PRO A 269 -11.32 5.08 18.63
C PRO A 269 -12.25 6.17 18.10
N ILE A 270 -11.81 7.41 17.94
CA ILE A 270 -12.72 8.52 17.58
C ILE A 270 -12.83 8.66 16.07
N ASN A 271 -14.03 8.54 15.52
CA ASN A 271 -14.41 8.80 14.14
C ASN A 271 -14.89 10.25 13.96
N TYR A 272 -14.26 10.96 13.02
CA TYR A 272 -14.55 12.36 12.71
C TYR A 272 -15.38 12.53 11.42
N ARG A 273 -15.69 11.44 10.71
CA ARG A 273 -16.31 11.47 9.38
C ARG A 273 -17.83 11.31 9.45
N SER A 274 -18.28 10.28 10.13
CA SER A 274 -19.66 9.80 10.11
C SER A 274 -20.44 10.29 11.34
N SER A 275 -21.77 10.34 11.22
CA SER A 275 -22.65 10.65 12.37
C SER A 275 -22.72 9.48 13.34
N ARG A 276 -23.17 9.75 14.56
CA ARG A 276 -23.38 8.71 15.58
C ARG A 276 -24.31 7.60 15.11
N THR A 277 -25.37 7.96 14.36
CA THR A 277 -26.31 7.00 13.74
C THR A 277 -25.61 5.96 12.86
N ILE A 278 -24.64 6.41 12.02
CA ILE A 278 -23.91 5.51 11.12
C ILE A 278 -22.92 4.64 11.90
N ILE A 279 -22.22 5.23 12.88
CA ILE A 279 -21.23 4.50 13.68
C ILE A 279 -21.90 3.42 14.55
N GLU A 280 -23.03 3.71 15.18
CA GLU A 280 -23.77 2.72 15.97
C GLU A 280 -24.28 1.57 15.10
N ALA A 281 -24.74 1.84 13.87
CA ALA A 281 -25.11 0.78 12.95
C ALA A 281 -23.91 -0.07 12.49
N ALA A 282 -22.77 0.57 12.22
CA ALA A 282 -21.54 -0.14 11.85
C ALA A 282 -21.05 -1.05 12.98
N LYS A 283 -21.16 -0.62 14.25
CA LYS A 283 -20.78 -1.42 15.42
C LYS A 283 -21.48 -2.77 15.50
N VAL A 284 -22.73 -2.87 15.04
CA VAL A 284 -23.47 -4.14 15.02
C VAL A 284 -22.73 -5.21 14.21
N PHE A 285 -22.00 -4.81 13.17
CA PHE A 285 -21.20 -5.71 12.34
C PHE A 285 -19.76 -5.88 12.84
N LEU A 286 -19.21 -4.88 13.53
CA LEU A 286 -17.83 -4.87 14.02
C LEU A 286 -17.64 -5.58 15.37
N GLY A 287 -18.73 -5.89 16.09
CA GLY A 287 -18.66 -6.52 17.41
C GLY A 287 -18.11 -5.56 18.48
N ASP A 288 -17.25 -6.09 19.36
CA ASP A 288 -16.65 -5.34 20.47
C ASP A 288 -15.51 -4.42 19.97
N ASN A 289 -15.89 -3.30 19.35
CA ASN A 289 -14.97 -2.31 18.79
C ASN A 289 -15.15 -0.94 19.50
N PRO A 290 -14.07 -0.32 20.01
CA PRO A 290 -14.15 0.92 20.79
C PRO A 290 -14.45 2.18 19.95
N LEU A 291 -14.85 2.02 18.68
CA LEU A 291 -15.14 3.13 17.76
C LEU A 291 -16.20 4.08 18.32
N GLU A 292 -16.02 5.38 18.30
CA GLU A 292 -17.00 6.37 18.76
C GLU A 292 -17.11 7.49 17.73
N SER A 293 -18.28 8.11 17.61
CA SER A 293 -18.47 9.26 16.73
C SER A 293 -18.17 10.55 17.47
N SER A 294 -17.36 11.44 16.89
CA SER A 294 -17.22 12.83 17.36
C SER A 294 -18.41 13.71 16.94
N LYS A 295 -19.27 13.23 16.03
CA LYS A 295 -20.46 13.92 15.55
C LYS A 295 -21.70 13.41 16.26
N GLU A 296 -22.70 14.29 16.37
CA GLU A 296 -24.01 13.95 16.94
C GLU A 296 -24.81 12.96 16.07
N TYR A 297 -26.01 12.62 16.53
CA TYR A 297 -26.96 11.82 15.76
C TYR A 297 -27.32 12.52 14.46
N GLY A 298 -27.25 11.78 13.36
CA GLY A 298 -27.65 12.25 12.03
C GLY A 298 -28.97 11.61 11.59
N ASN A 299 -29.30 11.82 10.32
CA ASN A 299 -30.47 11.20 9.68
C ASN A 299 -30.50 9.68 9.89
N LYS A 300 -31.73 9.15 9.97
CA LYS A 300 -31.96 7.70 10.05
C LYS A 300 -31.41 7.00 8.81
N ILE A 301 -30.89 5.79 9.01
CA ILE A 301 -30.50 4.91 7.90
C ILE A 301 -31.78 4.42 7.22
N ILE A 302 -31.91 4.72 5.93
CA ILE A 302 -33.07 4.33 5.12
C ILE A 302 -32.72 3.02 4.42
N VAL A 303 -33.45 1.95 4.74
CA VAL A 303 -33.37 0.67 4.03
C VAL A 303 -34.64 0.51 3.21
N LYS A 304 -34.51 0.40 1.88
CA LYS A 304 -35.65 0.27 0.97
C LYS A 304 -35.46 -0.93 0.05
N LYS A 305 -36.43 -1.83 0.07
CA LYS A 305 -36.49 -2.96 -0.86
C LYS A 305 -37.09 -2.52 -2.19
N HIS A 306 -36.46 -2.91 -3.28
CA HIS A 306 -36.92 -2.68 -4.64
C HIS A 306 -37.25 -4.00 -5.34
N HIS A 307 -38.14 -3.96 -6.34
CA HIS A 307 -38.56 -5.15 -7.09
C HIS A 307 -37.46 -5.70 -8.00
N ASP A 308 -36.66 -4.81 -8.58
CA ASP A 308 -35.54 -5.13 -9.46
C ASP A 308 -34.46 -4.03 -9.39
N ALA A 309 -33.31 -4.29 -10.03
CA ALA A 309 -32.17 -3.38 -10.07
C ALA A 309 -32.45 -2.06 -10.81
N PHE A 310 -33.36 -2.08 -11.81
CA PHE A 310 -33.71 -0.87 -12.56
C PHE A 310 -34.50 0.11 -11.69
N ASN A 311 -35.46 -0.41 -10.91
CA ASN A 311 -36.24 0.36 -9.95
C ASN A 311 -35.39 0.92 -8.81
N GLU A 312 -34.42 0.16 -8.32
CA GLU A 312 -33.42 0.66 -7.36
C GLU A 312 -32.60 1.81 -7.97
N ALA A 313 -32.06 1.63 -9.18
CA ALA A 313 -31.28 2.65 -9.88
C ALA A 313 -32.11 3.93 -10.13
N LEU A 314 -33.37 3.80 -10.53
CA LEU A 314 -34.27 4.92 -10.74
C LEU A 314 -34.57 5.66 -9.43
N TYR A 315 -34.78 4.94 -8.33
CA TYR A 315 -34.97 5.53 -7.00
C TYR A 315 -33.75 6.32 -6.55
N ILE A 316 -32.54 5.75 -6.68
CA ILE A 316 -31.28 6.43 -6.33
C ILE A 316 -31.10 7.67 -7.21
N SER A 317 -31.34 7.56 -8.52
CA SER A 317 -31.24 8.69 -9.46
C SER A 317 -32.17 9.85 -9.10
N ARG A 318 -33.44 9.55 -8.77
CA ARG A 318 -34.40 10.57 -8.31
C ARG A 318 -33.94 11.24 -7.01
N LYS A 319 -33.46 10.45 -6.04
CA LYS A 319 -32.92 10.98 -4.77
C LYS A 319 -31.73 11.90 -4.95
N ILE A 320 -30.77 11.55 -5.82
CA ILE A 320 -29.60 12.39 -6.11
C ILE A 320 -30.03 13.69 -6.80
N LYS A 321 -31.02 13.65 -7.69
CA LYS A 321 -31.55 14.82 -8.38
C LYS A 321 -32.47 15.70 -7.51
N GLY A 322 -32.84 15.25 -6.31
CA GLY A 322 -33.71 15.98 -5.39
C GLY A 322 -35.21 15.89 -5.71
N PHE A 323 -35.63 14.88 -6.48
CA PHE A 323 -37.05 14.60 -6.78
C PHE A 323 -37.73 13.71 -5.72
#